data_AF-I4A1Y0-F1
#
_entry.id   AF-I4A1Y0-F1
#
_cell.length_a   1.000
_cell.length_b   1.000
_cell.length_c   1.000
_cell.angle_alpha   90.00
_cell.angle_beta   90.00
_cell.angle_gamma   90.00
#
_symmetry.space_group_name_H-M   'P 1'
#
loop_
_entity.id
_entity.type
_entity.pdbx_description
1 polymer ?
#
loop_
_entity_poly.entity_id
_entity_poly.type
_entity_poly.pdbx_seq_one_letter_code
_entity_poly.pdbx_strand_id
1 'polypeptide(L)'
;MDGKIISFLHLNMKIYNITFIVENSVENDFLDWLKNEHIQKLQETNCFGKARLTKICAQQDPNSKNYSLQLEEKDNLLATYLKDFAPKLKHEIMIKFANRVLFFETELEHLHDF
;
A
#
# COMPACT_ATOMS: atom_id res chain seq x y z
N MET A 1 -8.23 -32.45 35.49
CA MET A 1 -8.23 -30.97 35.56
C MET A 1 -7.52 -30.50 34.32
N ASP A 2 -8.28 -30.39 33.23
CA ASP A 2 -7.75 -30.17 31.90
C ASP A 2 -7.39 -28.70 31.71
N GLY A 3 -6.10 -28.43 31.58
CA GLY A 3 -5.56 -27.13 31.22
C GLY A 3 -5.98 -26.78 29.80
N LYS A 4 -7.03 -25.96 29.68
CA LYS A 4 -7.44 -25.36 28.41
C LYS A 4 -6.25 -24.61 27.82
N ILE A 5 -5.68 -25.18 26.76
CA ILE A 5 -4.84 -24.44 25.81
C ILE A 5 -5.77 -23.41 25.16
N ILE A 6 -5.69 -22.17 25.64
CA ILE A 6 -6.33 -21.04 24.96
C ILE A 6 -5.52 -20.83 23.68
N SER A 7 -6.02 -21.37 22.58
CA SER A 7 -5.58 -20.97 21.24
C SER A 7 -5.97 -19.51 21.06
N PHE A 8 -5.00 -18.60 21.25
CA PHE A 8 -5.11 -17.25 20.73
C PHE A 8 -4.98 -17.36 19.23
N LEU A 9 -6.12 -17.44 18.53
CA LEU A 9 -6.18 -17.09 17.12
C LEU A 9 -5.77 -15.63 17.00
N HIS A 10 -4.48 -15.39 16.81
CA HIS A 10 -3.97 -14.11 16.32
C HIS A 10 -4.48 -13.99 14.88
N LEU A 11 -5.57 -13.25 14.68
CA LEU A 11 -5.92 -12.76 13.36
C LEU A 11 -4.83 -11.75 13.00
N ASN A 12 -3.74 -12.22 12.40
CA ASN A 12 -2.67 -11.34 11.95
C ASN A 12 -3.22 -10.46 10.83
N MET A 13 -3.20 -9.16 11.07
CA MET A 13 -3.67 -8.16 10.12
C MET A 13 -2.76 -8.18 8.89
N LYS A 14 -3.32 -8.40 7.71
CA LYS A 14 -2.55 -8.30 6.46
C LYS A 14 -2.43 -6.85 6.03
N ILE A 15 -1.28 -6.52 5.48
CA ILE A 15 -0.99 -5.20 4.93
C ILE A 15 -0.59 -5.40 3.47
N TYR A 16 -1.32 -4.74 2.57
CA TYR A 16 -0.90 -4.62 1.19
C TYR A 16 -0.01 -3.38 1.06
N ASN A 17 1.25 -3.59 0.67
CA ASN A 17 2.22 -2.54 0.50
C ASN A 17 2.52 -2.31 -0.97
N ILE A 18 2.51 -1.04 -1.38
CA ILE A 18 3.00 -0.58 -2.68
C ILE A 18 4.25 0.26 -2.43
N THR A 19 5.36 -0.14 -3.04
CA THR A 19 6.57 0.67 -3.07
C THR A 19 6.64 1.42 -4.39
N PHE A 20 6.78 2.73 -4.34
CA PHE A 20 6.93 3.61 -5.50
C PHE A 20 8.36 4.11 -5.61
N ILE A 21 8.93 4.07 -6.80
CA ILE A 21 10.19 4.71 -7.18
C ILE A 21 9.82 5.88 -8.09
N VAL A 22 10.05 7.10 -7.62
CA VAL A 22 9.49 8.32 -8.21
C VAL A 22 10.64 9.22 -8.65
N GLU A 23 10.71 9.54 -9.94
CA GLU A 23 11.68 10.53 -10.43
C GLU A 23 11.48 11.90 -9.76
N ASN A 24 12.58 12.58 -9.45
CA ASN A 24 12.54 13.90 -8.80
C ASN A 24 11.73 14.93 -9.60
N SER A 25 11.69 14.79 -10.93
CA SER A 25 10.99 15.70 -11.84
C SER A 25 9.47 15.71 -11.64
N VAL A 26 8.89 14.65 -11.04
CA VAL A 26 7.45 14.48 -10.85
C VAL A 26 7.06 14.24 -9.39
N GLU A 27 8.00 14.31 -8.45
CA GLU A 27 7.75 13.97 -7.05
C GLU A 27 6.56 14.73 -6.46
N ASN A 28 6.54 16.05 -6.61
CA ASN A 28 5.49 16.89 -6.02
C ASN A 28 4.12 16.55 -6.62
N ASP A 29 4.02 16.53 -7.96
CA ASP A 29 2.80 16.18 -8.68
C ASP A 29 2.31 14.78 -8.32
N PHE A 30 3.22 13.81 -8.21
CA PHE A 30 2.91 12.45 -7.81
C PHE A 30 2.38 12.38 -6.38
N LEU A 31 3.06 13.04 -5.42
CA LEU A 31 2.63 13.02 -4.03
C LEU A 31 1.30 13.73 -3.82
N ASP A 32 1.06 14.84 -4.51
CA ASP A 32 -0.21 15.56 -4.43
C ASP A 32 -1.34 14.72 -5.04
N TRP A 33 -1.12 14.12 -6.20
CA TRP A 33 -2.09 13.22 -6.82
C TRP A 33 -2.34 11.96 -5.97
N LEU A 34 -1.29 11.35 -5.43
CA LEU A 34 -1.39 10.14 -4.62
C LEU A 34 -2.26 10.39 -3.38
N LYS A 35 -2.02 11.51 -2.68
CA LYS A 35 -2.73 11.87 -1.45
C LYS A 35 -4.18 12.29 -1.71
N ASN A 36 -4.39 13.14 -2.71
CA ASN A 36 -5.68 13.80 -2.90
C ASN A 36 -6.64 13.03 -3.82
N GLU A 37 -6.13 12.10 -4.65
CA GLU A 37 -6.97 11.34 -5.58
C GLU A 37 -6.82 9.83 -5.37
N HIS A 38 -5.60 9.30 -5.49
CA HIS A 38 -5.40 7.84 -5.55
C HIS A 38 -5.76 7.14 -4.23
N ILE A 39 -5.31 7.69 -3.09
CA ILE A 39 -5.65 7.15 -1.76
C ILE A 39 -7.15 7.28 -1.49
N GLN A 40 -7.82 8.34 -1.97
CA GLN A 40 -9.28 8.45 -1.85
C GLN A 40 -9.99 7.32 -2.61
N LYS A 41 -9.59 7.04 -3.86
CA LYS A 41 -10.16 5.92 -4.63
C LYS A 41 -9.91 4.57 -3.97
N LEU A 42 -8.75 4.37 -3.34
CA LEU A 42 -8.45 3.17 -2.55
C LEU A 42 -9.40 3.05 -1.36
N GLN A 43 -9.70 4.14 -0.66
CA GLN A 43 -10.66 4.16 0.45
C GLN A 43 -12.10 3.89 -0.03
N GLU A 44 -12.49 4.40 -1.19
CA GLU A 44 -13.80 4.18 -1.79
C GLU A 44 -14.08 2.71 -2.13
N THR A 45 -13.03 1.89 -2.34
CA THR A 45 -13.20 0.43 -2.50
C THR A 45 -13.78 -0.25 -1.26
N ASN A 46 -13.64 0.37 -0.08
CA ASN A 46 -13.95 -0.20 1.23
C ASN A 46 -13.20 -1.50 1.56
N CYS A 47 -12.17 -1.87 0.79
CA CYS A 47 -11.35 -3.07 1.04
C CYS A 47 -10.25 -2.85 2.11
N PHE A 48 -10.02 -1.60 2.50
CA PHE A 48 -8.94 -1.23 3.41
C PHE A 48 -9.43 -0.37 4.59
N GLY A 49 -8.74 -0.52 5.72
CA GLY A 49 -8.92 0.29 6.91
C GLY A 49 -7.98 1.50 6.91
N LYS A 50 -6.82 1.36 7.57
CA LYS A 50 -5.84 2.45 7.64
C LYS A 50 -4.90 2.44 6.43
N ALA A 51 -4.50 3.64 6.03
CA ALA A 51 -3.47 3.86 5.04
C ALA A 51 -2.30 4.62 5.68
N ARG A 52 -1.07 4.21 5.38
CA ARG A 52 0.16 4.89 5.83
C ARG A 52 1.09 5.12 4.65
N LEU A 53 1.34 6.39 4.33
CA LEU A 53 2.34 6.80 3.34
C LEU A 53 3.64 7.17 4.04
N THR A 54 4.74 6.55 3.65
CA THR A 54 6.08 6.75 4.21
C THR A 54 7.10 6.97 3.11
N LYS A 55 8.22 7.62 3.45
CA LYS A 55 9.39 7.74 2.57
C LYS A 55 10.46 6.74 3.03
N ILE A 56 11.04 6.02 2.09
CA ILE A 56 12.17 5.12 2.32
C ILE A 56 13.44 5.96 2.28
N CYS A 57 14.05 6.22 3.45
CA CYS A 57 15.23 7.10 3.57
C CYS A 57 16.57 6.39 3.30
N ALA A 58 16.59 5.05 3.36
CA ALA A 58 17.81 4.26 3.25
C ALA A 58 18.30 4.09 1.80
N GLN A 59 17.39 4.07 0.81
CA GLN A 59 17.75 4.06 -0.59
C GLN A 59 17.86 5.50 -1.09
N GLN A 60 19.07 5.89 -1.46
CA GLN A 60 19.35 7.21 -2.03
C GLN A 60 19.78 7.01 -3.48
N ASP A 61 18.90 7.40 -4.40
CA ASP A 61 19.22 7.59 -5.81
C ASP A 61 19.21 9.11 -6.07
N PRO A 62 20.25 9.69 -6.70
CA PRO A 62 20.28 11.12 -6.98
C PRO A 62 19.10 11.63 -7.81
N ASN A 63 18.46 10.76 -8.60
CA ASN A 63 17.43 11.09 -9.57
C ASN A 63 16.02 10.67 -9.13
N SER A 64 15.89 9.90 -8.05
CA SER A 64 14.58 9.39 -7.60
C SER A 64 14.44 9.27 -6.09
N LYS A 65 13.19 9.15 -5.64
CA LYS A 65 12.82 8.95 -4.24
C LYS A 65 11.86 7.79 -4.11
N ASN A 66 12.02 7.04 -3.03
CA ASN A 66 11.24 5.83 -2.79
C ASN A 66 10.20 6.06 -1.68
N TYR A 67 8.98 5.62 -1.91
CA TYR A 67 7.86 5.74 -0.98
C TYR A 67 7.20 4.38 -0.76
N SER A 68 6.64 4.16 0.42
CA SER A 68 5.83 2.99 0.75
C SER A 68 4.45 3.45 1.16
N LEU A 69 3.42 2.92 0.48
CA LEU A 69 2.02 3.04 0.85
C LEU A 69 1.54 1.70 1.40
N GLN A 70 1.29 1.68 2.71
CA GLN A 70 0.78 0.51 3.41
C GLN A 70 -0.72 0.64 3.61
N LEU A 71 -1.48 -0.37 3.22
CA LEU A 71 -2.93 -0.44 3.34
C LEU A 71 -3.30 -1.66 4.19
N GLU A 72 -3.87 -1.42 5.37
CA GLU A 72 -4.36 -2.48 6.25
C GLU A 72 -5.61 -3.11 5.62
N GLU A 73 -5.58 -4.42 5.38
CA GLU A 73 -6.71 -5.16 4.86
C GLU A 73 -7.90 -5.09 5.83
N LYS A 74 -9.09 -4.94 5.26
CA LYS A 74 -10.34 -5.05 5.99
C LYS A 74 -11.06 -6.35 5.63
N ASP A 75 -11.54 -7.08 6.63
CA ASP A 75 -12.47 -8.22 6.48
C ASP A 75 -12.06 -9.29 5.44
N ASN A 76 -10.77 -9.58 5.30
CA ASN A 76 -10.22 -10.49 4.28
C ASN A 76 -10.54 -10.09 2.81
N LEU A 77 -10.69 -8.79 2.53
CA LEU A 77 -11.06 -8.26 1.22
C LEU A 77 -9.88 -8.01 0.26
N LEU A 78 -8.64 -8.35 0.62
CA LEU A 78 -7.48 -8.12 -0.25
C LEU A 78 -7.61 -8.86 -1.58
N ALA A 79 -8.07 -10.11 -1.56
CA ALA A 79 -8.29 -10.88 -2.78
C ALA A 79 -9.32 -10.21 -3.71
N THR A 80 -10.39 -9.66 -3.13
CA THR A 80 -11.42 -8.88 -3.84
C THR A 80 -10.81 -7.62 -4.45
N TYR A 81 -10.03 -6.86 -3.66
CA TYR A 81 -9.32 -5.69 -4.14
C TYR A 81 -8.40 -6.00 -5.33
N LEU A 82 -7.56 -7.03 -5.20
CA LEU A 82 -6.57 -7.43 -6.21
C LEU A 82 -7.23 -7.84 -7.53
N LYS A 83 -8.40 -8.45 -7.46
CA LYS A 83 -9.16 -8.91 -8.63
C LYS A 83 -9.95 -7.78 -9.29
N ASP A 84 -10.71 -7.02 -8.49
CA ASP A 84 -11.79 -6.20 -9.02
C ASP A 84 -11.42 -4.71 -9.15
N PHE A 85 -10.41 -4.23 -8.39
CA PHE A 85 -10.09 -2.80 -8.30
C PHE A 85 -8.65 -2.47 -8.70
N ALA A 86 -7.70 -3.28 -8.23
CA ALA A 86 -6.27 -3.12 -8.46
C ALA A 86 -5.89 -2.91 -9.94
N PRO A 87 -6.41 -3.67 -10.92
CA PRO A 87 -6.01 -3.49 -12.32
C PRO A 87 -6.27 -2.08 -12.84
N LYS A 88 -7.44 -1.50 -12.52
CA LYS A 88 -7.82 -0.15 -12.93
C LYS A 88 -6.95 0.90 -12.24
N LEU A 89 -6.81 0.82 -10.92
CA LEU A 89 -6.07 1.81 -10.13
C LEU A 89 -4.58 1.83 -10.50
N LYS A 90 -3.99 0.67 -10.78
CA LYS A 90 -2.62 0.56 -11.29
C LYS A 90 -2.46 1.18 -12.67
N HIS A 91 -3.43 0.94 -13.55
CA HIS A 91 -3.42 1.52 -14.89
C HIS A 91 -3.47 3.06 -14.86
N GLU A 92 -4.21 3.66 -13.92
CA GLU A 92 -4.24 5.13 -13.75
C GLU A 92 -2.86 5.72 -13.42
N ILE A 93 -2.06 5.04 -12.58
CA ILE A 93 -0.67 5.46 -12.28
C ILE A 93 0.14 5.49 -13.58
N MET A 94 0.05 4.42 -14.37
CA MET A 94 0.78 4.28 -15.64
C MET A 94 0.36 5.33 -16.67
N ILE A 95 -0.93 5.63 -16.79
CA ILE A 95 -1.43 6.69 -17.69
C ILE A 95 -0.86 8.05 -17.28
N LYS A 96 -0.84 8.35 -15.98
CA LYS A 96 -0.51 9.69 -15.50
C LYS A 96 0.99 9.97 -15.44
N PHE A 97 1.80 8.97 -15.09
CA PHE A 97 3.24 9.14 -14.86
C PHE A 97 4.15 8.36 -15.81
N ALA A 98 3.58 7.48 -16.65
CA ALA A 98 4.31 6.66 -17.61
C ALA A 98 5.46 5.90 -16.94
N ASN A 99 6.69 6.11 -17.40
CA ASN A 99 7.90 5.48 -16.89
C ASN A 99 8.58 6.26 -15.75
N ARG A 100 8.06 7.44 -15.36
CA ARG A 100 8.66 8.29 -14.32
C ARG A 100 8.30 7.86 -12.90
N VAL A 101 7.32 6.98 -12.77
CA VAL A 101 6.94 6.31 -11.53
C VAL A 101 6.90 4.82 -11.79
N LEU A 102 7.83 4.09 -11.17
CA LEU A 102 7.80 2.63 -11.13
C LEU A 102 7.23 2.19 -9.80
N PHE A 103 6.58 1.03 -9.75
CA PHE A 103 6.11 0.49 -8.50
C PHE A 103 6.10 -1.04 -8.48
N PHE A 104 6.17 -1.59 -7.28
CA PHE A 104 6.01 -3.01 -7.03
C PHE A 104 5.28 -3.23 -5.71
N GLU A 105 4.75 -4.44 -5.54
CA GLU A 105 3.82 -4.76 -4.47
C GLU A 105 4.34 -5.90 -3.62
N THR A 106 4.00 -5.87 -2.35
CA THR A 106 4.34 -6.90 -1.37
C THR A 106 3.18 -7.06 -0.41
N GLU A 107 2.91 -8.29 0.02
CA GLU A 107 2.02 -8.56 1.15
C GLU A 107 2.85 -8.69 2.43
N LEU A 108 2.44 -7.98 3.47
CA LEU A 108 3.07 -8.01 4.78
C LEU A 108 2.06 -8.56 5.79
N GLU A 109 2.58 -9.22 6.82
CA GLU A 109 1.81 -9.69 7.96
C GLU A 109 2.19 -8.86 9.18
N HIS A 110 1.21 -8.20 9.78
CA HIS A 110 1.43 -7.50 11.04
C HIS A 110 1.52 -8.52 12.17
N LEU A 111 2.66 -8.54 12.86
CA LEU A 111 2.92 -9.46 13.96
C LEU A 111 2.61 -8.83 15.33
N HIS A 112 3.02 -7.58 15.56
CA HIS A 112 2.86 -6.88 16.84
C HIS A 112 3.24 -5.39 16.76
N ASP A 113 2.61 -4.55 17.60
CA ASP A 113 3.03 -3.18 17.95
C ASP A 113 3.48 -3.18 19.44
N PHE A 114 4.52 -2.41 19.81
CA PHE A 114 5.07 -2.35 21.18
C PHE A 114 4.63 -1.11 21.97
#